data_AF-A0A399Z844-F1
#
_entry.id   AF-A0A399Z844-F1
#
_cell.length_a   1.000
_cell.length_b   1.000
_cell.length_c   1.000
_cell.angle_alpha   90.00
_cell.angle_beta   90.00
_cell.angle_gamma   90.00
#
_symmetry.space_group_name_H-M   'P 1'
#
loop_
_entity.id
_entity.type
_entity.pdbx_description
1 polymer ?
#
loop_
_entity_poly.entity_id
_entity_poly.type
_entity_poly.pdbx_seq_one_letter_code
_entity_poly.pdbx_strand_id
1 'polypeptide(L)' 'DAQYTFALTLAGRGFQTHVSTAFEAPMLNTVCVFCGQCVGVCPTNALKPKIEYLLEQEQFFEKGSE' A
#
# COMPACT_ATOMS: atom_id res chain seq x y z
N ASP A 1 -12.46 -11.56 9.98
CA ASP A 1 -11.69 -11.02 11.11
C ASP A 1 -10.53 -10.16 10.65
N ALA A 2 -10.31 -9.02 11.30
CA ALA A 2 -9.10 -8.21 11.11
C ALA A 2 -7.98 -8.75 12.00
N GLN A 3 -6.72 -8.68 11.54
CA GLN A 3 -5.57 -9.25 12.25
C GLN A 3 -5.03 -8.39 13.40
N TYR A 4 -5.37 -7.10 13.46
CA TYR A 4 -4.94 -6.15 14.50
C TYR A 4 -3.43 -6.15 14.81
N THR A 5 -2.58 -6.37 13.80
CA THR A 5 -1.10 -6.37 13.97
C THR A 5 -0.49 -4.97 13.97
N PHE A 6 -1.28 -3.93 13.67
CA PHE A 6 -0.83 -2.54 13.53
C PHE A 6 0.35 -2.37 12.56
N ALA A 7 0.44 -3.22 11.52
CA ALA A 7 1.46 -3.12 10.48
C ALA A 7 1.40 -1.80 9.69
N LEU A 8 0.20 -1.21 9.59
CA LEU A 8 -0.06 0.11 9.03
C LEU A 8 -0.69 1.01 10.09
N THR A 9 -0.23 2.26 10.15
CA THR A 9 -0.75 3.30 11.04
C THR A 9 -0.60 4.67 10.40
N LEU A 10 -0.98 5.74 11.11
CA LEU A 10 -0.75 7.11 10.68
C LEU A 10 0.62 7.59 11.16
N ALA A 11 1.40 8.15 10.24
CA ALA A 11 2.65 8.85 10.52
C ALA A 11 2.51 10.34 10.14
N GLY A 12 3.38 11.18 10.69
CA GLY A 12 3.33 12.63 10.52
C GLY A 12 2.25 13.30 11.37
N ARG A 13 2.04 14.61 11.14
CA ARG A 13 1.02 15.43 11.81
C ARG A 13 0.48 16.52 10.88
N GLY A 14 -0.76 16.95 11.10
CA GLY A 14 -1.42 18.00 10.32
C GLY A 14 -1.53 17.61 8.85
N PHE A 15 -1.21 18.54 7.93
CA PHE A 15 -1.24 18.30 6.48
C PHE A 15 -0.24 17.23 6.00
N GLN A 16 0.74 16.83 6.81
CA GLN A 16 1.72 15.80 6.47
C GLN A 16 1.31 14.40 6.97
N THR A 17 0.11 14.26 7.55
CA THR A 17 -0.38 12.97 8.05
C THR A 17 -0.63 12.03 6.89
N HIS A 18 -0.04 10.82 6.94
CA HIS A 18 -0.20 9.81 5.89
C HIS A 18 -0.17 8.40 6.49
N VAL A 19 -0.67 7.42 5.73
CA VAL A 19 -0.59 5.99 6.13
C VAL A 19 0.84 5.50 5.90
N SER A 20 1.46 4.92 6.92
CA SER A 20 2.82 4.42 6.87
C SER A 20 3.03 3.18 7.76
N THR A 21 4.18 2.54 7.59
CA THR A 21 4.67 1.44 8.42
C THR A 21 5.49 1.96 9.59
N ALA A 22 5.77 1.11 10.57
CA ALA A 22 6.70 1.46 11.65
C ALA A 22 8.07 1.85 11.07
N PHE A 23 8.56 3.02 11.45
CA PHE A 23 9.84 3.60 10.98
C PHE A 23 9.96 3.75 9.46
N GLU A 24 8.84 3.83 8.73
CA GLU A 24 8.83 3.87 7.26
C GLU A 24 9.55 2.67 6.62
N ALA A 25 9.64 1.56 7.35
CA ALA A 25 10.30 0.36 6.88
C ALA A 25 9.54 -0.26 5.69
N PRO A 26 10.25 -0.84 4.70
CA PRO A 26 9.60 -1.59 3.63
C PRO A 26 8.67 -2.67 4.20
N MET A 27 7.50 -2.91 3.59
CA MET A 27 6.49 -3.85 4.10
C MET A 27 7.05 -5.24 4.43
N LEU A 28 8.02 -5.71 3.64
CA LEU A 28 8.75 -6.98 3.83
C LEU A 28 9.51 -7.08 5.18
N ASN A 29 9.86 -5.93 5.74
CA ASN A 29 10.59 -5.81 7.00
C ASN A 29 9.66 -5.42 8.17
N THR A 30 8.35 -5.57 8.00
CA THR A 30 7.34 -5.27 9.03
C THR A 30 6.68 -6.56 9.53
N VAL A 31 5.76 -6.43 10.50
CA VAL A 31 4.93 -7.53 11.00
C VAL A 31 3.77 -7.91 10.06
N CYS A 32 3.69 -7.30 8.87
CA CYS A 32 2.65 -7.60 7.89
C CYS A 32 2.79 -9.03 7.34
N VAL A 33 1.69 -9.80 7.36
CA VAL A 33 1.64 -11.16 6.76
C VAL A 33 0.98 -11.17 5.37
N PHE A 34 0.82 -9.99 4.76
CA PHE A 34 0.25 -9.83 3.41
C PHE A 34 -1.18 -10.37 3.24
N CYS A 35 -2.03 -10.20 4.26
CA CYS A 35 -3.41 -10.68 4.26
C CYS A 35 -4.38 -9.89 3.36
N GLY A 36 -3.95 -8.75 2.80
CA GLY A 36 -4.73 -7.95 1.85
C GLY A 36 -5.92 -7.19 2.44
N GLN A 37 -6.19 -7.26 3.75
CA GLN A 37 -7.34 -6.57 4.36
C GLN A 37 -7.31 -5.05 4.15
N CYS A 38 -6.13 -4.41 4.26
CA CYS A 38 -5.97 -2.98 4.02
C CYS A 38 -6.24 -2.57 2.56
N VAL A 39 -5.88 -3.43 1.61
CA VAL A 39 -6.18 -3.23 0.18
C VAL A 39 -7.69 -3.37 -0.05
N GLY A 40 -8.31 -4.41 0.51
CA GLY A 40 -9.73 -4.69 0.30
C GLY A 40 -10.69 -3.63 0.85
N VAL A 41 -10.26 -2.85 1.85
CA VAL A 41 -11.05 -1.74 2.39
C VAL A 41 -10.67 -0.37 1.82
N CYS A 42 -9.65 -0.28 0.95
CA CYS A 42 -9.17 0.98 0.43
C CYS A 42 -10.16 1.56 -0.60
N PRO A 43 -10.81 2.72 -0.33
CA PRO A 43 -11.90 3.21 -1.18
C PRO A 43 -11.42 3.92 -2.45
N THR A 44 -10.17 4.40 -2.47
CA THR A 44 -9.60 5.21 -3.57
C THR A 44 -8.51 4.49 -4.35
N ASN A 45 -8.28 3.21 -4.05
CA ASN A 45 -7.21 2.43 -4.67
C ASN A 45 -5.78 2.98 -4.40
N ALA A 46 -5.59 3.66 -3.27
CA ALA A 46 -4.28 4.15 -2.83
C ALA A 46 -3.34 3.01 -2.38
N LEU A 47 -3.89 1.89 -1.93
CA LEU A 47 -3.17 0.66 -1.62
C LEU A 47 -3.56 -0.41 -2.64
N LYS A 48 -2.56 -1.04 -3.26
CA LYS A 48 -2.74 -2.08 -4.28
C LYS A 48 -1.85 -3.29 -4.03
N PRO A 49 -2.25 -4.49 -4.50
CA PRO A 49 -1.31 -5.60 -4.65
C PRO A 49 -0.17 -5.20 -5.60
N LYS A 50 1.05 -5.65 -5.29
CA LYS A 50 2.24 -5.32 -6.10
C LYS A 50 2.08 -5.75 -7.57
N ILE A 51 1.50 -6.94 -7.81
CA ILE A 51 1.32 -7.47 -9.17
C ILE A 51 0.36 -6.60 -9.97
N GLU A 52 -0.78 -6.21 -9.39
CA GLU A 52 -1.75 -5.33 -10.04
C GLU A 52 -1.12 -3.99 -10.42
N TYR A 53 -0.38 -3.37 -9.49
CA TYR A 53 0.33 -2.13 -9.77
C TYR A 53 1.33 -2.28 -10.94
N LEU A 54 2.12 -3.37 -10.96
CA LEU A 54 3.12 -3.59 -12.01
C LEU A 54 2.48 -3.78 -13.40
N LEU A 55 1.39 -4.55 -13.49
CA LEU A 55 0.67 -4.75 -14.74
C LEU A 55 0.09 -3.43 -15.29
N GLU A 56 -0.44 -2.57 -14.42
CA GLU A 56 -0.89 -1.24 -14.83
C GLU A 56 0.25 -0.35 -15.33
N GLN A 57 1.44 -0.43 -14.71
CA GLN A 57 2.61 0.32 -15.15
C GLN A 57 3.10 -0.15 -16.52
N GLU A 58 3.18 -1.47 -16.75
CA GLU A 58 3.53 -2.05 -18.05
C GLU A 58 2.57 -1.57 -19.15
N GLN A 59 1.25 -1.58 -18.88
CA GLN A 59 0.25 -1.04 -19.80
C GLN A 59 0.41 0.47 -20.04
N PHE A 60 0.87 1.22 -19.04
CA PHE A 60 1.21 2.64 -19.19
C PHE A 60 2.44 2.84 -20.09
N PHE A 61 3.46 1.98 -19.97
CA PHE A 61 4.63 2.01 -20.84
C PHE A 61 4.28 1.65 -22.29
N GLU A 62 3.43 0.66 -22.52
CA GLU A 62 2.97 0.31 -23.87
C GLU A 62 2.19 1.46 -24.52
N LYS A 63 1.17 2.01 -23.83
CA LYS A 63 0.34 3.12 -24.33
C LYS A 63 1.08 4.46 -24.44
N GLY A 64 2.13 4.69 -23.65
CA GLY A 64 2.94 5.91 -23.71
C GLY A 64 3.98 5.93 -24.84
N SER A 65 4.11 4.82 -25.57
CA SER A 65 5.04 4.67 -26.71
C SER A 65 4.39 4.88 -28.09
N GLU A 66 3.09 5.24 -28.10
CA GLU A 66 2.34 5.66 -29.29
C GLU A 66 2.37 7.19 -29.49
#